data_AF-A0A023DF42-F1
#
_entry.id   AF-A0A023DF42-F1
#
_cell.length_a   1.000
_cell.length_b   1.000
_cell.length_c   1.000
_cell.angle_alpha   90.00
_cell.angle_beta   90.00
_cell.angle_gamma   90.00
#
_symmetry.space_group_name_H-M   'P 1'
#
loop_
_entity.id
_entity.type
_entity.pdbx_description
1 polymer ?
#
loop_
_entity_poly.entity_id
_entity_poly.type
_entity_poly.pdbx_seq_one_letter_code
_entity_poly.pdbx_strand_id
1 'polypeptide(L)'
;MSIRTKLLLSYIGMVLIPIVLFILSVMMLIGIFLDDIKGINEYYKDDQQKKWVFSFIETFKKRDEIFSGIKMVSRYDPERLMDHTFLQNVDEELRTNNSGLLVTKQNKTVFASAFLKDVDLSKELLRKDTERWEMWKREKDRFFVIQTHDFHFQDGSVGTVYLFTDTSPLAHFMQKFFPLVILSLLLVIGLTNGFLTFFVSRSIIKPIYSLKHAAEQIKEGNLNYEVNMKRKDEIGELSDAFEEMRCRLKESIQLQLQYEENRKELLANISHDLKTPITGIKGCVEAVMDGIADTKEKLDKLYEHDLQKGG
;
A
#
# COMPACT_ATOMS: atom_id res chain seq x y z
N MET A 1 -9.96 21.21 7.47
CA MET A 1 -10.32 19.97 6.75
C MET A 1 -10.61 18.90 7.79
N SER A 2 -11.74 18.19 7.67
CA SER A 2 -12.17 17.22 8.65
C SER A 2 -11.22 16.02 8.76
N ILE A 3 -11.06 15.46 9.96
CA ILE A 3 -10.40 14.17 10.25
C ILE A 3 -11.02 13.09 9.37
N ARG A 4 -12.35 13.08 9.20
CA ARG A 4 -13.03 12.14 8.30
C ARG A 4 -12.55 12.30 6.87
N THR A 5 -12.49 13.53 6.35
CA THR A 5 -11.95 13.79 5.00
C THR A 5 -10.47 13.45 4.88
N LYS A 6 -9.64 13.66 5.90
CA LYS A 6 -8.21 13.28 5.87
C LYS A 6 -8.03 11.77 5.83
N LEU A 7 -8.83 11.03 6.62
CA LEU A 7 -8.84 9.57 6.60
C LEU A 7 -9.34 9.04 5.27
N LEU A 8 -10.46 9.57 4.75
CA LEU A 8 -11.02 9.16 3.47
C LEU A 8 -10.06 9.44 2.32
N LEU A 9 -9.44 10.63 2.28
CA LEU A 9 -8.41 10.98 1.31
C LEU A 9 -7.18 10.07 1.44
N SER A 10 -6.80 9.71 2.66
CA SER A 10 -5.74 8.73 2.89
C SER A 10 -6.11 7.35 2.34
N TYR A 11 -7.31 6.81 2.62
CA TYR A 11 -7.72 5.51 2.09
C TYR A 11 -7.79 5.50 0.56
N ILE A 12 -8.37 6.54 -0.04
CA ILE A 12 -8.41 6.69 -1.49
C ILE A 12 -6.98 6.79 -2.06
N GLY A 13 -6.13 7.61 -1.44
CA GLY A 13 -4.74 7.75 -1.83
C GLY A 13 -3.95 6.45 -1.72
N MET A 14 -4.21 5.64 -0.69
CA MET A 14 -3.56 4.35 -0.46
C MET A 14 -3.88 3.32 -1.55
N VAL A 15 -5.00 3.47 -2.27
CA VAL A 15 -5.40 2.57 -3.34
C VAL A 15 -5.06 3.17 -4.70
N LEU A 16 -5.46 4.41 -4.98
CA LEU A 16 -5.29 5.02 -6.30
C LEU A 16 -3.84 5.35 -6.62
N ILE A 17 -3.08 5.90 -5.67
CA ILE A 17 -1.70 6.34 -5.94
C ILE A 17 -0.81 5.15 -6.34
N PRO A 18 -0.79 4.02 -5.60
CA PRO A 18 0.01 2.87 -6.03
C PRO A 18 -0.44 2.30 -7.38
N ILE A 19 -1.75 2.25 -7.66
CA ILE A 19 -2.26 1.76 -8.95
C ILE A 19 -1.75 2.64 -10.10
N VAL A 20 -1.90 3.97 -9.98
CA VAL A 20 -1.46 4.92 -11.01
C VAL A 20 0.06 4.87 -11.18
N LEU A 21 0.82 4.88 -10.08
CA LEU A 21 2.28 4.79 -10.14
C LEU A 21 2.76 3.46 -10.71
N PHE A 22 2.06 2.36 -10.42
CA PHE A 22 2.39 1.05 -11.00
C PHE A 22 2.09 1.00 -12.50
N ILE A 23 0.96 1.56 -12.95
CA ILE A 23 0.68 1.66 -14.39
C ILE A 23 1.75 2.51 -15.09
N LEU A 24 2.14 3.64 -14.50
CA LEU A 24 3.20 4.48 -15.02
C LEU A 24 4.55 3.76 -15.01
N SER A 25 4.88 3.00 -13.97
CA SER A 25 6.14 2.24 -13.90
C SER A 25 6.18 1.13 -14.94
N VAL A 26 5.09 0.40 -15.15
CA VAL A 26 4.98 -0.61 -16.20
C VAL A 26 5.08 0.04 -17.58
N MET A 27 4.40 1.17 -17.80
CA MET A 27 4.48 1.91 -19.07
C MET A 27 5.91 2.42 -19.34
N MET A 28 6.61 2.89 -18.32
CA MET A 28 8.01 3.31 -18.40
C MET A 28 8.94 2.11 -18.66
N LEU A 29 8.75 0.98 -17.97
CA LEU A 29 9.50 -0.25 -18.22
C LEU A 29 9.30 -0.75 -19.65
N ILE A 30 8.05 -0.77 -20.14
CA ILE A 30 7.75 -1.08 -21.54
C ILE A 30 8.52 -0.10 -22.46
N GLY A 31 8.53 1.20 -22.17
CA GLY A 31 9.28 2.20 -22.92
C GLY A 31 10.79 1.96 -22.95
N ILE A 32 11.42 1.69 -21.79
CA ILE A 32 12.87 1.42 -21.68
C ILE A 32 13.23 0.17 -22.46
N PHE A 33 12.47 -0.90 -22.30
CA PHE A 33 12.72 -2.13 -23.03
C PHE A 33 12.42 -2.03 -24.54
N LEU A 34 11.52 -1.13 -24.96
CA LEU A 34 11.32 -0.80 -26.36
C LEU A 34 12.52 -0.03 -26.94
N ASP A 35 13.25 0.73 -26.12
CA ASP A 35 14.39 1.54 -26.54
C ASP A 35 15.73 0.78 -26.47
N ASP A 36 15.89 -0.14 -25.51
CA ASP A 36 17.10 -0.97 -25.31
C ASP A 36 17.31 -2.00 -26.45
N ILE A 37 16.26 -2.29 -27.23
CA ILE A 37 16.35 -3.11 -28.46
C ILE A 37 16.93 -2.31 -29.65
N LYS A 38 17.18 -1.00 -29.52
CA LYS A 38 18.06 -0.29 -30.49
C LYS A 38 19.49 -0.85 -30.49
N GLY A 39 19.94 -1.48 -29.39
CA GLY A 39 21.25 -2.15 -29.32
C GLY A 39 21.31 -3.50 -30.04
N ILE A 40 20.16 -4.11 -30.38
CA ILE A 40 20.07 -5.32 -31.22
C ILE A 40 19.93 -4.93 -32.71
N ASN A 41 19.81 -3.64 -33.00
CA ASN A 41 19.50 -3.11 -34.32
C ASN A 41 20.73 -2.93 -35.23
N GLU A 42 21.87 -3.54 -34.90
CA GLU A 42 23.00 -3.67 -35.83
C GLU A 42 22.81 -4.85 -36.81
N TYR A 43 21.66 -5.55 -36.77
CA TYR A 43 21.35 -6.67 -37.67
C TYR A 43 20.21 -6.44 -38.67
N TYR A 44 19.44 -5.33 -38.59
CA TYR A 44 18.38 -5.05 -39.57
C TYR A 44 18.35 -3.57 -39.97
N LYS A 45 18.93 -3.28 -41.15
CA LYS A 45 18.59 -2.10 -41.95
C LYS A 45 17.44 -2.48 -42.87
N ASP A 46 16.21 -2.22 -42.46
CA ASP A 46 15.20 -1.65 -43.36
C ASP A 46 14.03 -1.09 -42.56
N ASP A 47 13.34 -0.16 -43.20
CA ASP A 47 12.27 0.71 -42.77
C ASP A 47 11.13 0.04 -41.94
N GLN A 48 10.41 0.89 -41.21
CA GLN A 48 9.21 0.65 -40.38
C GLN A 48 9.43 0.46 -38.87
N GLN A 49 9.22 1.58 -38.16
CA GLN A 49 9.12 1.81 -36.72
C GLN A 49 7.98 1.02 -36.01
N LYS A 50 7.81 -0.28 -36.24
CA LYS A 50 6.82 -1.08 -35.51
C LYS A 50 7.41 -1.60 -34.19
N LYS A 51 6.89 -1.07 -33.08
CA LYS A 51 7.11 -1.55 -31.71
C LYS A 51 7.04 -3.09 -31.68
N TRP A 52 8.03 -3.76 -31.07
CA TRP A 52 8.19 -5.22 -31.17
C TRP A 52 6.93 -6.03 -30.78
N VAL A 53 6.09 -5.52 -29.86
CA VAL A 53 4.81 -6.16 -29.48
C VAL A 53 3.88 -6.24 -30.70
N PHE A 54 3.81 -5.16 -31.48
CA PHE A 54 3.06 -5.12 -32.72
C PHE A 54 3.74 -5.96 -33.81
N SER A 55 5.07 -5.95 -33.89
CA SER A 55 5.80 -6.88 -34.77
C SER A 55 5.48 -8.34 -34.43
N PHE A 56 5.47 -8.72 -33.15
CA PHE A 56 5.18 -10.09 -32.70
C PHE A 56 3.75 -10.49 -33.02
N ILE A 57 2.77 -9.60 -32.78
CA ILE A 57 1.37 -9.84 -33.17
C ILE A 57 1.24 -10.00 -34.69
N GLU A 58 1.95 -9.18 -35.48
CA GLU A 58 1.97 -9.30 -36.94
C GLU A 58 2.67 -10.58 -37.42
N THR A 59 3.78 -10.97 -36.79
CA THR A 59 4.50 -12.23 -37.03
C THR A 59 3.57 -13.43 -36.84
N PHE A 60 2.83 -13.50 -35.73
CA PHE A 60 1.89 -14.58 -35.47
C PHE A 60 0.72 -14.59 -36.46
N LYS A 61 0.17 -13.40 -36.77
CA LYS A 61 -0.92 -13.26 -37.75
C LYS A 61 -0.48 -13.71 -39.15
N LYS A 62 0.69 -13.26 -39.61
CA LYS A 62 1.23 -13.59 -40.94
C LYS A 62 1.60 -15.07 -41.02
N ARG A 63 2.18 -15.63 -39.96
CA ARG A 63 2.41 -17.07 -39.83
C ARG A 63 1.10 -17.85 -39.96
N ASP A 64 0.05 -17.46 -39.25
CA ASP A 64 -1.24 -18.17 -39.28
C ASP A 64 -1.90 -18.10 -40.66
N GLU A 65 -1.71 -16.99 -41.38
CA GLU A 65 -2.13 -16.82 -42.78
C GLU A 65 -1.39 -17.80 -43.70
N ILE A 66 -0.06 -17.84 -43.63
CA ILE A 66 0.78 -18.76 -44.42
C ILE A 66 0.41 -20.22 -44.10
N PHE A 67 0.26 -20.57 -42.82
CA PHE A 67 -0.10 -21.92 -42.42
C PHE A 67 -1.50 -22.32 -42.88
N SER A 68 -2.45 -21.38 -42.86
CA SER A 68 -3.78 -21.58 -43.44
C SER A 68 -3.71 -21.79 -44.96
N GLY A 69 -2.85 -21.06 -45.66
CA GLY A 69 -2.55 -21.28 -47.08
C GLY A 69 -2.00 -22.68 -47.35
N ILE A 70 -1.05 -23.14 -46.52
CA ILE A 70 -0.50 -24.51 -46.62
C ILE A 70 -1.57 -25.57 -46.37
N LYS A 71 -2.47 -25.36 -45.41
CA LYS A 71 -3.64 -26.24 -45.17
C LYS A 71 -4.60 -26.30 -46.35
N MET A 72 -4.73 -25.21 -47.11
CA MET A 72 -5.54 -25.21 -48.34
C MET A 72 -4.84 -26.00 -49.44
N VAL A 73 -3.53 -25.78 -49.64
CA VAL A 73 -2.74 -26.53 -50.63
C VAL A 73 -2.75 -28.03 -50.31
N SER A 74 -2.55 -28.42 -49.04
CA SER A 74 -2.60 -29.83 -48.63
C SER A 74 -3.95 -30.50 -48.88
N ARG A 75 -5.03 -29.73 -48.99
CA ARG A 75 -6.40 -30.23 -49.25
C ARG A 75 -6.74 -30.32 -50.73
N TYR A 76 -6.30 -29.36 -51.54
CA TYR A 76 -6.71 -29.24 -52.95
C TYR A 76 -5.64 -29.67 -53.94
N ASP A 77 -4.36 -29.54 -53.59
CA ASP A 77 -3.22 -29.89 -54.45
C ASP A 77 -2.02 -30.38 -53.60
N PRO A 78 -2.14 -31.57 -52.97
CA PRO A 78 -1.14 -32.06 -52.02
C PRO A 78 0.22 -32.35 -52.66
N GLU A 79 0.27 -32.64 -53.97
CA GLU A 79 1.53 -32.91 -54.69
C GLU A 79 2.44 -31.67 -54.76
N ARG A 80 1.86 -30.48 -54.65
CA ARG A 80 2.62 -29.22 -54.58
C ARG A 80 3.47 -29.11 -53.31
N LEU A 81 3.16 -29.89 -52.27
CA LEU A 81 3.99 -30.04 -51.06
C LEU A 81 5.18 -31.00 -51.26
N MET A 82 5.42 -31.47 -52.49
CA MET A 82 6.66 -32.12 -52.92
C MET A 82 7.52 -31.21 -53.81
N ASP A 83 6.98 -30.08 -54.27
CA ASP A 83 7.71 -29.13 -55.12
C ASP A 83 8.68 -28.30 -54.28
N HIS A 84 9.97 -28.54 -54.48
CA HIS A 84 11.04 -27.84 -53.78
C HIS A 84 11.02 -26.33 -54.02
N THR A 85 10.67 -25.86 -55.22
CA THR A 85 10.63 -24.42 -55.52
C THR A 85 9.48 -23.74 -54.79
N PHE A 86 8.31 -24.37 -54.76
CA PHE A 86 7.18 -23.87 -53.97
C PHE A 86 7.52 -23.79 -52.48
N LEU A 87 8.06 -24.88 -51.90
CA LEU A 87 8.40 -24.93 -50.48
C LEU A 87 9.53 -23.96 -50.11
N GLN A 88 10.50 -23.73 -50.99
CA GLN A 88 11.54 -22.72 -50.77
C GLN A 88 10.98 -21.31 -50.68
N ASN A 89 10.05 -20.93 -51.57
CA ASN A 89 9.42 -19.61 -51.52
C ASN A 89 8.61 -19.41 -50.23
N VAL A 90 7.89 -20.44 -49.79
CA VAL A 90 7.14 -20.43 -48.52
C VAL A 90 8.10 -20.34 -47.33
N ASP A 91 9.23 -21.07 -47.37
CA ASP A 91 10.25 -21.04 -46.32
C ASP A 91 10.91 -19.66 -46.19
N GLU A 92 11.23 -19.02 -47.30
CA GLU A 92 11.78 -17.66 -47.31
C GLU A 92 10.83 -16.68 -46.60
N GLU A 93 9.53 -16.76 -46.90
CA GLU A 93 8.53 -15.91 -46.26
C GLU A 93 8.36 -16.22 -44.75
N LEU A 94 8.37 -17.50 -44.37
CA LEU A 94 8.30 -17.92 -42.96
C LEU A 94 9.54 -17.48 -42.17
N ARG A 95 10.73 -17.54 -42.78
CA ARG A 95 11.99 -17.12 -42.14
C ARG A 95 12.00 -15.64 -41.77
N THR A 96 11.36 -14.78 -42.56
CA THR A 96 11.21 -13.35 -42.19
C THR A 96 10.43 -13.16 -40.88
N ASN A 97 9.71 -14.18 -40.43
CA ASN A 97 8.84 -14.19 -39.26
C ASN A 97 9.32 -15.14 -38.15
N ASN A 98 10.61 -15.49 -38.12
CA ASN A 98 11.16 -16.44 -37.15
C ASN A 98 10.43 -17.79 -37.14
N SER A 99 9.97 -18.23 -38.32
CA SER A 99 9.30 -19.51 -38.51
C SER A 99 10.02 -20.35 -39.55
N GLY A 100 9.80 -21.66 -39.50
CA GLY A 100 10.31 -22.60 -40.48
C GLY A 100 9.36 -23.78 -40.66
N LEU A 101 9.42 -24.39 -41.85
CA LEU A 101 8.55 -25.50 -42.23
C LEU A 101 9.32 -26.82 -42.27
N LEU A 102 8.64 -27.91 -41.88
CA LEU A 102 9.07 -29.28 -42.11
C LEU A 102 7.91 -30.06 -42.73
N VAL A 103 8.15 -30.70 -43.87
CA VAL A 103 7.18 -31.56 -44.55
C VAL A 103 7.71 -32.98 -44.55
N THR A 104 6.87 -33.92 -44.10
CA THR A 104 7.18 -35.35 -44.11
C THR A 104 6.17 -36.10 -44.96
N LYS A 105 6.62 -37.18 -45.63
CA LYS A 105 5.80 -38.16 -46.35
C LYS A 105 6.14 -39.54 -45.82
N GLN A 106 5.16 -40.29 -45.33
CA GLN A 106 5.36 -41.58 -44.66
C GLN A 106 6.46 -41.51 -43.56
N ASN A 107 6.47 -40.44 -42.78
CA ASN A 107 7.44 -40.19 -41.72
C ASN A 107 8.91 -40.02 -42.18
N LYS A 108 9.13 -39.82 -43.49
CA LYS A 108 10.41 -39.40 -44.07
C LYS A 108 10.36 -37.92 -44.44
N THR A 109 11.41 -37.18 -44.12
CA THR A 109 11.52 -35.76 -44.46
C THR A 109 11.59 -35.56 -45.98
N VAL A 110 10.65 -34.78 -46.50
CA VAL A 110 10.63 -34.32 -47.89
C VAL A 110 11.31 -32.97 -47.99
N PHE A 111 11.03 -32.09 -47.03
CA PHE A 111 11.58 -30.75 -46.96
C PHE A 111 11.78 -30.35 -45.52
N ALA A 112 12.94 -29.75 -45.22
CA ALA A 112 13.22 -29.13 -43.94
C ALA A 112 13.81 -27.75 -44.18
N SER A 113 13.20 -26.76 -43.55
CA SER A 113 13.69 -25.38 -43.54
C SER A 113 15.14 -25.30 -43.05
N ALA A 114 15.91 -24.39 -43.64
CA ALA A 114 17.25 -24.07 -43.16
C ALA A 114 17.25 -23.54 -41.70
N PHE A 115 16.11 -22.97 -41.27
CA PHE A 115 15.87 -22.52 -39.90
C PHE A 115 15.89 -23.63 -38.84
N LEU A 116 15.68 -24.89 -39.28
CA LEU A 116 15.63 -26.07 -38.43
C LEU A 116 16.94 -26.88 -38.45
N LYS A 117 17.99 -26.38 -39.11
CA LYS A 117 19.25 -27.12 -39.32
C LYS A 117 19.96 -27.50 -38.02
N ASP A 118 19.78 -26.70 -36.97
CA ASP A 118 20.37 -26.85 -35.63
C ASP A 118 19.43 -27.52 -34.61
N VAL A 119 18.20 -27.82 -35.03
CA VAL A 119 17.13 -28.42 -34.22
C VAL A 119 17.15 -29.94 -34.41
N ASP A 120 17.13 -30.70 -33.32
CA ASP A 120 17.01 -32.16 -33.41
C ASP A 120 15.58 -32.54 -33.82
N LEU A 121 15.37 -32.85 -35.09
CA LEU A 121 14.08 -33.30 -35.64
C LEU A 121 13.79 -34.77 -35.33
N SER A 122 14.21 -35.24 -34.16
CA SER A 122 13.96 -36.60 -33.70
C SER A 122 12.46 -36.87 -33.56
N LYS A 123 12.09 -38.16 -33.65
CA LYS A 123 10.69 -38.60 -33.52
C LYS A 123 10.07 -38.21 -32.18
N GLU A 124 10.86 -37.89 -31.17
CA GLU A 124 10.41 -37.41 -29.86
C GLU A 124 9.98 -35.93 -29.91
N LEU A 125 10.73 -35.07 -30.61
CA LEU A 125 10.34 -33.68 -30.86
C LEU A 125 9.11 -33.61 -31.79
N LEU A 126 8.97 -34.56 -32.71
CA LEU A 126 7.82 -34.65 -33.61
C LEU A 126 6.65 -35.48 -33.05
N ARG A 127 6.80 -36.07 -31.86
CA ARG A 127 5.74 -36.86 -31.22
C ARG A 127 4.55 -35.96 -30.92
N LYS A 128 3.43 -36.24 -31.59
CA LYS A 128 2.15 -35.58 -31.39
C LYS A 128 1.60 -36.03 -30.04
N ASP A 129 1.51 -35.12 -29.07
CA ASP A 129 0.73 -35.37 -27.86
C ASP A 129 -0.74 -35.25 -28.27
N THR A 130 -1.46 -36.35 -28.13
CA THR A 130 -2.80 -36.58 -28.66
C THR A 130 -3.71 -35.38 -28.34
N GLU A 131 -4.32 -34.80 -29.39
CA GLU A 131 -5.34 -33.73 -29.39
C GLU A 131 -4.91 -32.25 -29.42
N ARG A 132 -3.65 -31.86 -29.20
CA ARG A 132 -3.25 -30.45 -29.33
C ARG A 132 -2.74 -30.10 -30.73
N TRP A 133 -3.35 -29.07 -31.33
CA TRP A 133 -2.94 -28.49 -32.62
C TRP A 133 -1.71 -27.56 -32.52
N GLU A 134 -1.30 -27.21 -31.29
CA GLU A 134 -0.10 -26.45 -30.95
C GLU A 134 0.67 -27.11 -29.80
N MET A 135 2.00 -27.21 -29.97
CA MET A 135 2.91 -27.73 -28.95
C MET A 135 4.00 -26.71 -28.64
N TRP A 136 4.20 -26.43 -27.36
CA TRP A 136 5.34 -25.65 -26.88
C TRP A 136 6.47 -26.63 -26.56
N LYS A 137 7.57 -26.57 -27.30
CA LYS A 137 8.75 -27.41 -27.05
C LYS A 137 9.98 -26.54 -26.88
N ARG A 138 10.83 -26.93 -25.93
CA ARG A 138 12.13 -26.31 -25.73
C ARG A 138 13.19 -27.26 -26.26
N GLU A 139 14.03 -26.75 -27.16
CA GLU A 139 15.18 -27.46 -27.70
C GLU A 139 16.43 -26.61 -27.45
N LYS A 140 17.33 -27.09 -26.58
CA LYS A 140 18.49 -26.33 -26.07
C LYS A 140 18.05 -24.97 -25.48
N ASP A 141 18.44 -23.87 -26.11
CA ASP A 141 18.10 -22.50 -25.72
C ASP A 141 16.96 -21.90 -26.55
N ARG A 142 16.36 -22.70 -27.45
CA ARG A 142 15.30 -22.25 -28.34
C ARG A 142 13.93 -22.76 -27.87
N PHE A 143 12.95 -21.86 -27.81
CA PHE A 143 11.57 -22.15 -27.48
C PHE A 143 10.74 -22.13 -28.76
N PHE A 144 10.18 -23.27 -29.15
CA PHE A 144 9.36 -23.39 -30.34
C PHE A 144 7.88 -23.57 -30.01
N VAL A 145 7.04 -22.88 -30.77
CA VAL A 145 5.64 -23.26 -30.96
C VAL A 145 5.57 -24.06 -32.25
N ILE A 146 5.10 -25.31 -32.15
CA ILE A 146 4.97 -26.23 -33.27
C ILE A 146 3.49 -26.43 -33.57
N GLN A 147 3.06 -26.02 -34.76
CA GLN A 147 1.75 -26.33 -35.31
C GLN A 147 1.87 -27.52 -36.26
N THR A 148 0.90 -28.43 -36.24
CA THR A 148 0.94 -29.65 -37.07
C THR A 148 -0.35 -29.84 -37.88
N HIS A 149 -0.21 -30.33 -39.11
CA HIS A 149 -1.34 -30.68 -39.95
C HIS A 149 -1.03 -31.93 -40.78
N ASP A 150 -1.84 -32.98 -40.58
CA ASP A 150 -1.76 -34.22 -41.35
C ASP A 150 -2.65 -34.13 -42.60
N PHE A 151 -2.17 -34.66 -43.72
CA PHE A 151 -2.86 -34.70 -44.99
C PHE A 151 -2.56 -36.00 -45.75
N HIS A 152 -3.26 -36.23 -46.87
CA HIS A 152 -3.03 -37.40 -47.71
C HIS A 152 -2.62 -36.95 -49.12
N PHE A 153 -1.59 -37.59 -49.67
CA PHE A 153 -1.20 -37.44 -51.06
C PHE A 153 -2.18 -38.16 -52.00
N GLN A 154 -2.09 -37.90 -53.30
CA GLN A 154 -2.98 -38.55 -54.27
C GLN A 154 -2.77 -40.07 -54.33
N ASP A 155 -1.57 -40.54 -54.00
CA ASP A 155 -1.20 -41.95 -53.88
C ASP A 155 -1.70 -42.62 -52.58
N GLY A 156 -2.45 -41.89 -51.73
CA GLY A 156 -2.98 -42.35 -50.46
C GLY A 156 -1.97 -42.39 -49.31
N SER A 157 -0.71 -42.02 -49.56
CA SER A 157 0.28 -41.92 -48.49
C SER A 157 0.04 -40.73 -47.58
N VAL A 158 0.36 -40.89 -46.29
CA VAL A 158 0.18 -39.85 -45.28
C VAL A 158 1.34 -38.86 -45.34
N GLY A 159 1.01 -37.58 -45.43
CA GLY A 159 1.94 -36.47 -45.26
C GLY A 159 1.64 -35.68 -43.99
N THR A 160 2.67 -35.09 -43.38
CA THR A 160 2.50 -34.16 -42.25
C THR A 160 3.30 -32.90 -42.49
N VAL A 161 2.66 -31.76 -42.28
CA VAL A 161 3.31 -30.45 -42.24
C VAL A 161 3.48 -30.02 -40.79
N TYR A 162 4.71 -29.64 -40.43
CA TYR A 162 5.07 -29.04 -39.15
C TYR A 162 5.54 -27.61 -39.39
N LEU A 163 4.91 -26.66 -38.72
CA LEU A 163 5.33 -25.27 -38.69
C LEU A 163 5.97 -24.97 -37.34
N PHE A 164 7.25 -24.63 -37.34
CA PHE A 164 8.00 -24.22 -36.17
C PHE A 164 8.04 -22.70 -36.10
N THR A 165 7.82 -22.14 -34.92
CA THR A 165 7.95 -20.69 -34.68
C THR A 165 8.83 -20.49 -33.46
N ASP A 166 9.94 -19.78 -33.62
CA ASP A 166 10.87 -19.49 -32.54
C ASP A 166 10.36 -18.30 -31.70
N THR A 167 10.05 -18.61 -30.46
CA THR A 167 9.55 -17.72 -29.42
C THR A 167 10.61 -17.39 -28.36
N SER A 168 11.87 -17.78 -28.57
CA SER A 168 12.98 -17.54 -27.63
C SER A 168 13.23 -16.06 -27.36
N PRO A 169 13.17 -15.15 -28.36
CA PRO A 169 13.26 -13.72 -28.10
C PRO A 169 12.18 -13.25 -27.11
N LEU A 170 10.96 -13.81 -27.23
CA LEU A 170 9.89 -13.54 -26.28
C LEU A 170 10.14 -14.13 -24.90
N ALA A 171 10.59 -15.38 -24.83
CA ALA A 171 10.89 -16.02 -23.56
C ALA A 171 12.01 -15.28 -22.80
N HIS A 172 13.10 -14.90 -23.47
CA HIS A 172 14.22 -14.17 -22.86
C HIS A 172 13.82 -12.76 -22.43
N PHE A 173 13.01 -12.07 -23.23
CA PHE A 173 12.41 -10.80 -22.83
C PHE A 173 11.58 -10.97 -21.55
N MET A 174 10.66 -11.94 -21.53
CA MET A 174 9.77 -12.16 -20.40
C MET A 174 10.55 -12.52 -19.13
N GLN A 175 11.61 -13.32 -19.23
CA GLN A 175 12.48 -13.66 -18.10
C GLN A 175 13.16 -12.44 -17.46
N LYS A 176 13.50 -11.40 -18.24
CA LYS A 176 14.06 -10.15 -17.71
C LYS A 176 12.98 -9.16 -17.28
N PHE A 177 11.87 -9.10 -18.01
CA PHE A 177 10.80 -8.14 -17.80
C PHE A 177 9.97 -8.44 -16.54
N PHE A 178 9.53 -9.69 -16.35
CA PHE A 178 8.70 -10.07 -15.19
C PHE A 178 9.32 -9.75 -13.83
N PRO A 179 10.59 -10.11 -13.53
CA PRO A 179 11.17 -9.79 -12.22
C PRO A 179 11.28 -8.28 -11.99
N LEU A 180 11.52 -7.47 -13.03
CA LEU A 180 11.52 -6.01 -12.91
C LEU A 180 10.13 -5.44 -12.66
N VAL A 181 9.10 -5.99 -13.30
CA VAL A 181 7.70 -5.61 -13.02
C VAL A 181 7.34 -5.93 -11.57
N ILE A 182 7.67 -7.13 -11.08
CA ILE A 182 7.44 -7.53 -9.69
C ILE A 182 8.21 -6.62 -8.72
N LEU A 183 9.48 -6.33 -9.00
CA LEU A 183 10.28 -5.42 -8.18
C LEU A 183 9.68 -4.01 -8.16
N SER A 184 9.23 -3.50 -9.30
CA SER A 184 8.58 -2.18 -9.39
C SER A 184 7.27 -2.14 -8.59
N LEU A 185 6.48 -3.22 -8.61
CA LEU A 185 5.26 -3.36 -7.82
C LEU A 185 5.57 -3.28 -6.33
N LEU A 186 6.55 -4.05 -5.85
CA LEU A 186 6.96 -4.05 -4.45
C LEU A 186 7.50 -2.69 -4.00
N LEU A 187 8.30 -2.03 -4.84
CA LEU A 187 8.80 -0.68 -4.57
C LEU A 187 7.67 0.34 -4.49
N VAL A 188 6.76 0.36 -5.45
CA VAL A 188 5.62 1.28 -5.47
C VAL A 188 4.78 1.07 -4.20
N ILE A 189 4.37 -0.16 -3.90
CA ILE A 189 3.57 -0.48 -2.71
C ILE A 189 4.30 -0.07 -1.43
N GLY A 190 5.58 -0.44 -1.30
CA GLY A 190 6.38 -0.14 -0.11
C GLY A 190 6.55 1.36 0.12
N LEU A 191 6.90 2.10 -0.93
CA LEU A 191 7.11 3.55 -0.86
C LEU A 191 5.81 4.30 -0.61
N THR A 192 4.73 3.98 -1.31
CA THR A 192 3.45 4.68 -1.15
C THR A 192 2.85 4.41 0.22
N ASN A 193 2.82 3.15 0.67
CA ASN A 193 2.28 2.80 1.98
C ASN A 193 3.16 3.36 3.11
N GLY A 194 4.48 3.31 2.98
CA GLY A 194 5.41 3.89 3.94
C GLY A 194 5.22 5.41 4.08
N PHE A 195 5.20 6.12 2.95
CA PHE A 195 4.99 7.57 2.93
C PHE A 195 3.64 7.97 3.52
N LEU A 196 2.58 7.29 3.12
CA LEU A 196 1.23 7.60 3.59
C LEU A 196 1.03 7.27 5.07
N THR A 197 1.58 6.13 5.54
CA THR A 197 1.58 5.77 6.97
C THR A 197 2.31 6.82 7.79
N PHE A 198 3.47 7.29 7.32
CA PHE A 198 4.21 8.38 7.96
C PHE A 198 3.37 9.67 8.03
N PHE A 199 2.70 10.03 6.94
CA PHE A 199 1.84 11.21 6.87
C PHE A 199 0.64 11.12 7.85
N VAL A 200 -0.08 10.00 7.87
CA VAL A 200 -1.21 9.75 8.78
C VAL A 200 -0.73 9.76 10.24
N SER A 201 0.40 9.09 10.50
CA SER A 201 1.00 9.06 11.83
C SER A 201 1.28 10.47 12.36
N ARG A 202 1.89 11.32 11.54
CA ARG A 202 2.21 12.70 11.93
C ARG A 202 0.97 13.61 12.01
N SER A 203 0.00 13.44 11.11
CA SER A 203 -1.16 14.35 11.03
C SER A 203 -2.32 13.97 11.97
N ILE A 204 -2.43 12.71 12.39
CA ILE A 204 -3.59 12.21 13.15
C ILE A 204 -3.14 11.46 14.40
N ILE A 205 -2.33 10.42 14.25
CA ILE A 205 -2.02 9.49 15.36
C ILE A 205 -1.23 10.18 16.48
N LYS A 206 -0.15 10.88 16.14
CA LYS A 206 0.69 11.59 17.13
C LYS A 206 -0.09 12.62 17.95
N PRO A 207 -0.90 13.52 17.34
CA PRO A 207 -1.75 14.43 18.10
C PRO A 207 -2.74 13.74 19.04
N ILE A 208 -3.42 12.68 18.58
CA ILE A 208 -4.35 11.93 19.43
C ILE A 208 -3.62 11.32 20.63
N TYR A 209 -2.42 10.78 20.42
CA TYR A 209 -1.62 10.21 21.50
C TYR A 209 -1.15 11.28 22.51
N SER A 210 -0.86 12.49 22.05
CA SER A 210 -0.52 13.61 22.92
C SER A 210 -1.70 14.05 23.79
N LEU A 211 -2.91 14.11 23.22
CA LEU A 211 -4.14 14.41 24.00
C LEU A 211 -4.44 13.29 25.00
N LYS A 212 -4.27 12.03 24.61
CA LYS A 212 -4.37 10.88 25.51
C LYS A 212 -3.43 11.03 26.71
N HIS A 213 -2.16 11.36 26.45
CA HIS A 213 -1.17 11.50 27.50
C HIS A 213 -1.47 12.69 28.43
N ALA A 214 -1.94 13.81 27.89
CA ALA A 214 -2.39 14.94 28.69
C ALA A 214 -3.57 14.56 29.60
N ALA A 215 -4.53 13.79 29.09
CA ALA A 215 -5.64 13.28 29.89
C ALA A 215 -5.16 12.35 31.02
N GLU A 216 -4.12 11.54 30.78
CA GLU A 216 -3.48 10.74 31.83
C GLU A 216 -2.83 11.63 32.91
N GLN A 217 -2.15 12.72 32.52
CA GLN A 217 -1.58 13.69 33.48
C GLN A 217 -2.66 14.37 34.34
N ILE A 218 -3.77 14.78 33.72
CA ILE A 218 -4.92 15.36 34.44
C ILE A 218 -5.52 14.35 35.42
N LYS A 219 -5.69 13.09 34.99
CA LYS A 219 -6.18 11.99 35.83
C LYS A 219 -5.29 11.76 37.06
N GLU A 220 -3.99 11.96 36.93
CA GLU A 220 -3.02 11.85 38.03
C GLU A 220 -2.95 13.12 38.90
N GLY A 221 -3.76 14.14 38.62
CA GLY A 221 -3.82 15.40 39.37
C GLY A 221 -2.85 16.47 38.87
N ASN A 222 -2.05 16.19 37.83
CA ASN A 222 -1.16 17.18 37.23
C ASN A 222 -1.91 18.08 36.25
N LEU A 223 -2.55 19.11 36.79
CA LEU A 223 -3.24 20.15 36.02
C LEU A 223 -2.29 21.20 35.43
N ASN A 224 -0.97 21.08 35.57
CA ASN A 224 -0.02 22.02 34.97
C ASN A 224 0.50 21.54 33.60
N TYR A 225 0.11 20.34 33.16
CA TYR A 225 0.48 19.82 31.85
C TYR A 225 -0.40 20.46 30.77
N GLU A 226 0.16 21.42 30.03
CA GLU A 226 -0.54 22.15 28.97
C GLU A 226 -0.49 21.42 27.62
N VAL A 227 -1.60 21.44 26.88
CA VAL A 227 -1.63 20.93 25.50
C VAL A 227 -1.64 22.09 24.53
N ASN A 228 -0.46 22.44 23.99
CA ASN A 228 -0.36 23.48 22.97
C ASN A 228 -0.25 22.86 21.57
N MET A 229 -1.39 22.71 20.89
CA MET A 229 -1.43 22.33 19.48
C MET A 229 -1.86 23.51 18.61
N LYS A 230 -0.88 24.18 18.00
CA LYS A 230 -1.15 25.22 16.99
C LYS A 230 -1.63 24.59 15.68
N ARG A 231 -2.89 24.15 15.63
CA ARG A 231 -3.54 23.59 14.43
C ARG A 231 -4.87 24.31 14.18
N LYS A 232 -5.22 24.46 12.90
CA LYS A 232 -6.47 25.07 12.43
C LYS A 232 -7.41 24.03 11.82
N ASP A 233 -7.47 22.86 12.43
CA ASP A 233 -8.34 21.75 12.02
C ASP A 233 -9.09 21.20 13.23
N GLU A 234 -9.96 20.21 13.02
CA GLU A 234 -10.79 19.63 14.08
C GLU A 234 -9.97 19.04 15.26
N ILE A 235 -8.71 18.65 15.03
CA ILE A 235 -7.82 18.22 16.12
C ILE A 235 -7.34 19.44 16.92
N GLY A 236 -7.10 20.57 16.25
CA GLY A 236 -6.86 21.86 16.91
C GLY A 236 -8.06 22.31 17.74
N GLU A 237 -9.26 22.30 17.15
CA GLU A 237 -10.51 22.66 17.85
C GLU A 237 -10.74 21.73 19.07
N LEU A 238 -10.49 20.43 18.93
CA LEU A 238 -10.55 19.48 20.04
C LEU A 238 -9.49 19.79 21.11
N SER A 239 -8.27 20.16 20.70
CA SER A 239 -7.20 20.54 21.62
C SER A 239 -7.55 21.81 22.39
N ASP A 240 -8.13 22.80 21.74
CA ASP A 240 -8.55 24.06 22.36
C ASP A 240 -9.66 23.81 23.39
N ALA A 241 -10.67 23.01 23.03
CA ALA A 241 -11.74 22.62 23.95
C ALA A 241 -11.23 21.77 25.13
N PHE A 242 -10.26 20.89 24.89
CA PHE A 242 -9.60 20.10 25.94
C PHE A 242 -8.81 20.98 26.91
N GLU A 243 -8.08 21.96 26.38
CA GLU A 243 -7.31 22.89 27.20
C GLU A 243 -8.22 23.80 28.04
N GLU A 244 -9.35 24.25 27.47
CA GLU A 244 -10.37 24.99 28.22
C GLU A 244 -10.92 24.16 29.39
N MET A 245 -11.21 22.88 29.17
CA MET A 245 -11.65 21.96 30.23
C MET A 245 -10.60 21.84 31.35
N ARG A 246 -9.31 21.68 31.00
CA ARG A 246 -8.22 21.61 31.97
C ARG A 246 -8.12 22.90 32.80
N CYS A 247 -8.21 24.07 32.16
CA CYS A 247 -8.16 25.36 32.82
C CYS A 247 -9.32 25.55 33.81
N ARG A 248 -10.57 25.27 33.38
CA ARG A 248 -11.75 25.35 34.25
C ARG A 248 -11.66 24.39 35.44
N LEU A 249 -11.14 23.18 35.24
CA LEU A 249 -10.92 22.21 36.32
C LEU A 249 -9.88 22.73 37.33
N LYS A 250 -8.77 23.31 36.85
CA LYS A 250 -7.74 23.91 37.71
C LYS A 250 -8.29 25.07 38.54
N GLU A 251 -9.03 25.97 37.90
CA GLU A 251 -9.68 27.09 38.59
C GLU A 251 -10.68 26.60 39.64
N SER A 252 -11.50 25.60 39.32
CA SER A 252 -12.46 25.02 40.27
C SER A 252 -11.79 24.44 41.52
N ILE A 253 -10.65 23.75 41.36
CA ILE A 253 -9.90 23.19 42.50
C ILE A 253 -9.25 24.30 43.32
N GLN A 254 -8.69 25.33 42.67
CA GLN A 254 -8.10 26.48 43.36
C GLN A 254 -9.14 27.23 44.20
N LEU A 255 -10.32 27.49 43.63
CA LEU A 255 -11.44 28.08 44.35
C LEU A 255 -11.87 27.22 45.54
N GLN A 256 -11.97 25.90 45.37
CA GLN A 256 -12.32 24.99 46.46
C GLN A 256 -11.30 25.03 47.61
N LEU A 257 -10.00 25.09 47.30
CA LEU A 257 -8.95 25.22 48.31
C LEU A 257 -9.04 26.56 49.06
N GLN A 258 -9.26 27.65 48.34
CA GLN A 258 -9.44 28.98 48.93
C GLN A 258 -10.67 29.02 49.86
N TYR A 259 -11.79 28.39 49.46
CA TYR A 259 -12.96 28.27 50.32
C TYR A 259 -12.68 27.47 51.60
N GLU A 260 -11.92 26.38 51.51
CA GLU A 260 -11.52 25.60 52.69
C GLU A 260 -10.58 26.38 53.62
N GLU A 261 -9.65 27.17 53.09
CA GLU A 261 -8.78 28.05 53.87
C GLU A 261 -9.57 29.14 54.59
N ASN A 262 -10.43 29.87 53.86
CA ASN A 262 -11.30 30.90 54.44
C ASN A 262 -12.23 30.31 55.52
N ARG A 263 -12.75 29.08 55.32
CA ARG A 263 -13.57 28.40 56.32
C ARG A 263 -12.77 28.09 57.58
N LYS A 264 -11.52 27.62 57.45
CA LYS A 264 -10.65 27.34 58.60
C LYS A 264 -10.31 28.61 59.37
N GLU A 265 -10.00 29.70 58.68
CA GLU A 265 -9.71 31.00 59.29
C GLU A 265 -10.92 31.54 60.05
N LEU A 266 -12.11 31.50 59.43
CA LEU A 266 -13.34 31.91 60.10
C LEU A 266 -13.60 31.12 61.39
N LEU A 267 -13.44 29.78 61.35
CA LEU A 267 -13.61 28.94 62.53
C LEU A 267 -12.57 29.25 63.63
N ALA A 268 -11.32 29.55 63.25
CA ALA A 268 -10.28 29.94 64.19
C ALA A 268 -10.60 31.29 64.86
N ASN A 269 -11.03 32.28 64.07
CA ASN A 269 -11.43 33.60 64.58
C ASN A 269 -12.63 33.50 65.52
N ILE A 270 -13.68 32.76 65.14
CA ILE A 270 -14.83 32.51 66.03
C ILE A 270 -14.39 31.81 67.32
N SER A 271 -13.51 30.81 67.23
CA SER A 271 -13.02 30.09 68.42
C SER A 271 -12.22 31.00 69.35
N HIS A 272 -11.39 31.89 68.80
CA HIS A 272 -10.64 32.87 69.58
C HIS A 272 -11.59 33.85 70.29
N ASP A 273 -12.57 34.38 69.57
CA ASP A 273 -13.51 35.38 70.09
C ASP A 273 -14.50 34.80 71.11
N LEU A 274 -14.83 33.51 71.01
CA LEU A 274 -15.62 32.81 72.03
C LEU A 274 -14.81 32.44 73.28
N LYS A 275 -13.51 32.18 73.14
CA LYS A 275 -12.64 31.80 74.27
C LYS A 275 -12.53 32.94 75.28
N THR A 276 -12.45 34.18 74.82
CA THR A 276 -12.34 35.38 75.68
C THR A 276 -13.52 35.53 76.66
N PRO A 277 -14.79 35.64 76.21
CA PRO A 277 -15.93 35.76 77.11
C PRO A 277 -16.14 34.51 77.96
N ILE A 278 -15.91 33.30 77.42
CA ILE A 278 -16.01 32.05 78.21
C ILE A 278 -14.99 32.02 79.34
N THR A 279 -13.76 32.50 79.10
CA THR A 279 -12.73 32.60 80.14
C THR A 279 -13.10 33.62 81.20
N GLY A 280 -13.69 34.76 80.81
CA GLY A 280 -14.24 35.76 81.74
C GLY A 280 -15.35 35.17 82.61
N ILE A 281 -16.37 34.56 82.00
CA ILE A 281 -17.48 33.90 82.71
C ILE A 281 -16.95 32.83 83.68
N LYS A 282 -16.00 31.99 83.24
CA LYS A 282 -15.37 30.98 84.10
C LYS A 282 -14.65 31.61 85.28
N GLY A 283 -13.89 32.68 85.06
CA GLY A 283 -13.21 33.44 86.12
C GLY A 283 -14.20 34.07 87.12
N CYS A 284 -15.33 34.61 86.66
CA CYS A 284 -16.40 35.09 87.54
C CYS A 284 -16.99 33.96 88.39
N VAL A 285 -17.29 32.82 87.78
CA VAL A 285 -17.83 31.65 88.50
C VAL A 285 -16.83 31.15 89.54
N GLU A 286 -15.55 31.07 89.21
CA GLU A 286 -14.48 30.69 90.15
C GLU A 286 -14.36 31.71 91.31
N ALA A 287 -14.40 33.02 91.05
CA ALA A 287 -14.35 34.05 92.09
C ALA A 287 -15.56 34.04 93.04
N VAL A 288 -16.74 33.66 92.53
CA VAL A 288 -17.94 33.43 93.34
C VAL A 288 -17.81 32.14 94.14
N MET A 289 -17.28 31.06 93.56
CA MET A 289 -17.09 29.78 94.25
C MET A 289 -16.02 29.84 95.36
N ASP A 290 -14.96 30.63 95.18
CA ASP A 290 -13.86 30.80 96.14
C ASP A 290 -14.16 31.79 97.27
N GLY A 291 -15.37 32.36 97.33
CA GLY A 291 -15.80 33.26 98.41
C GLY A 291 -15.29 34.70 98.30
N ILE A 292 -14.70 35.07 97.16
CA ILE A 292 -14.09 36.39 96.96
C ILE A 292 -15.19 37.45 96.73
N ALA A 293 -16.32 37.02 96.14
CA ALA A 293 -17.49 37.84 95.81
C ALA A 293 -18.72 37.58 96.72
N ASP A 294 -18.53 37.40 98.02
CA ASP A 294 -19.62 37.03 98.97
C ASP A 294 -20.61 38.15 99.35
N THR A 295 -20.54 39.31 98.71
CA THR A 295 -21.40 40.47 98.99
C THR A 295 -21.93 41.07 97.70
N LYS A 296 -23.21 41.48 97.70
CA LYS A 296 -23.92 42.03 96.53
C LYS A 296 -23.14 43.15 95.85
N GLU A 297 -22.48 43.99 96.65
CA GLU A 297 -21.66 45.13 96.20
C GLU A 297 -20.33 44.73 95.54
N LYS A 298 -19.74 43.58 95.90
CA LYS A 298 -18.55 43.03 95.23
C LYS A 298 -18.91 42.31 93.93
N LEU A 299 -20.10 41.70 93.88
CA LEU A 299 -20.65 41.04 92.71
C LEU A 299 -20.95 42.06 91.60
N ASP A 300 -21.58 43.19 91.96
CA ASP A 300 -21.88 44.28 91.02
C ASP A 300 -20.60 44.91 90.42
N LYS A 301 -19.54 45.08 91.23
CA LYS A 301 -18.23 45.53 90.73
C LYS A 301 -17.55 44.54 89.77
N LEU A 302 -17.76 43.25 89.95
CA LEU A 302 -17.22 42.21 89.07
C LEU A 302 -17.91 42.25 87.70
N TYR A 303 -19.24 42.41 87.69
CA TYR A 303 -20.04 42.58 86.48
C TYR A 303 -19.68 43.86 85.71
N GLU A 304 -19.50 45.00 86.40
CA GLU A 304 -19.10 46.26 85.75
C GLU A 304 -17.69 46.20 85.13
N HIS A 305 -16.75 45.50 85.78
CA HIS A 305 -15.38 45.37 85.29
C HIS A 305 -15.29 44.52 84.01
N ASP A 306 -16.07 43.44 83.89
CA ASP A 306 -16.04 42.58 82.71
C ASP A 306 -16.80 43.17 81.51
N LEU A 307 -17.85 43.98 81.76
CA LEU A 307 -18.56 44.75 80.72
C LEU A 307 -17.69 45.83 80.07
N GLN A 308 -16.66 46.35 80.76
CA GLN A 308 -15.73 47.34 80.21
C GLN A 308 -14.57 46.75 79.41
N LYS A 309 -14.27 45.45 79.55
CA LYS A 309 -13.13 44.79 78.86
C LYS A 309 -13.54 43.92 77.66
N GLY A 310 -14.82 43.66 77.46
CA GLY A 310 -15.35 42.83 76.37
C GLY A 310 -15.86 43.58 75.13
N GLY A 311 -15.50 44.85 74.94
CA GLY A 311 -15.90 45.68 73.79
C GLY A 311 -14.76 45.93 72.80
#